data_AF-A0A940ADZ1-F1
#
_entry.id   AF-A0A940ADZ1-F1
#
_cell.length_a   1.000
_cell.length_b   1.000
_cell.length_c   1.000
_cell.angle_alpha   90.00
_cell.angle_beta   90.00
_cell.angle_gamma   90.00
#
_symmetry.space_group_name_H-M   'P 1'
#
loop_
_entity.id
_entity.type
_entity.pdbx_description
1 polymer ?
#
loop_
_entity_poly.entity_id
_entity_poly.type
_entity_poly.pdbx_seq_one_letter_code
_entity_poly.pdbx_strand_id
1 'polypeptide(L)'
;MNLPRTEKLLSKRIRPRLKPIHGAPDLLPFINVFFLLLLFFMIGSSFVPVSGIPVNLPEAASVSTYSVKKYIVTLDRNGRIYFNDA
;
A
#
# COMPACT_ATOMS: atom_id res chain seq x y z
N MET A 1 -65.09 49.47 7.02
CA MET A 1 -63.63 49.34 6.93
C MET A 1 -63.29 47.88 7.19
N ASN A 2 -63.17 47.06 6.13
CA ASN A 2 -62.86 45.64 6.24
C ASN A 2 -61.59 45.35 5.45
N LEU A 3 -60.58 44.82 6.13
CA LEU A 3 -59.54 44.02 5.51
C LEU A 3 -59.44 42.70 6.29
N PRO A 4 -59.80 41.55 5.71
CA PRO A 4 -59.21 40.29 6.15
C PRO A 4 -57.81 40.20 5.52
N ARG A 5 -56.78 40.57 6.29
CA ARG A 5 -55.38 40.40 5.91
C ARG A 5 -55.08 38.91 5.87
N THR A 6 -55.12 38.36 4.67
CA THR A 6 -54.31 37.22 4.19
C THR A 6 -52.97 37.19 4.90
N GLU A 7 -52.52 36.02 5.36
CA GLU A 7 -51.12 35.56 5.57
C GLU A 7 -51.06 34.31 6.49
N LYS A 8 -52.17 33.56 6.62
CA LYS A 8 -52.13 32.18 7.15
C LYS A 8 -51.48 31.19 6.16
N LEU A 9 -50.56 31.64 5.33
CA LEU A 9 -49.93 30.90 4.24
C LEU A 9 -48.42 30.81 4.45
N LEU A 10 -47.95 30.12 5.48
CA LEU A 10 -46.60 29.53 5.47
C LEU A 10 -46.39 28.58 6.65
N SER A 11 -47.22 27.54 6.71
CA SER A 11 -46.85 26.33 7.43
C SER A 11 -47.17 25.13 6.56
N LYS A 12 -46.51 25.08 5.39
CA LYS A 12 -46.42 23.82 4.66
C LYS A 12 -45.38 22.96 5.36
N ARG A 13 -45.81 22.34 6.46
CA ARG A 13 -45.03 21.37 7.23
C ARG A 13 -44.70 20.22 6.29
N ILE A 14 -43.47 20.18 5.78
CA ILE A 14 -42.97 19.08 4.95
C ILE A 14 -43.01 17.84 5.83
N ARG A 15 -43.94 16.92 5.56
CA ARG A 15 -43.99 15.62 6.22
C ARG A 15 -43.11 14.67 5.40
N PRO A 16 -41.87 14.38 5.81
CA PRO A 16 -41.04 13.43 5.07
C PRO A 16 -41.72 12.06 5.09
N ARG A 17 -41.90 11.46 3.91
CA ARG A 17 -42.35 10.06 3.75
C ARG A 17 -41.15 9.12 3.77
N LEU A 18 -40.23 9.30 4.71
CA LEU A 18 -39.14 8.37 4.92
C LEU A 18 -39.77 7.09 5.49
N LYS A 19 -39.81 6.04 4.67
CA LYS A 19 -40.02 4.69 5.16
C LYS A 19 -38.65 4.24 5.70
N PRO A 20 -38.44 4.21 7.03
CA PRO A 20 -37.23 3.61 7.57
C PRO A 20 -37.08 2.21 6.98
N ILE A 21 -35.91 1.95 6.38
CA ILE A 21 -35.57 0.65 5.83
C ILE A 21 -35.52 -0.31 7.03
N HIS A 22 -36.53 -1.16 7.14
CA HIS A 22 -36.57 -2.25 8.09
C HIS A 22 -36.28 -3.53 7.29
N GLY A 23 -35.08 -4.07 7.47
CA GLY A 23 -34.60 -5.27 6.80
C GLY A 23 -33.27 -5.70 7.39
N ALA A 24 -32.94 -7.00 7.27
CA ALA A 24 -31.63 -7.49 7.65
C ALA A 24 -30.55 -6.84 6.77
N PRO A 25 -29.34 -6.59 7.31
CA PRO A 25 -28.23 -6.07 6.50
C PRO A 25 -27.94 -6.98 5.30
N ASP A 26 -27.70 -6.40 4.13
CA ASP A 26 -27.25 -7.15 2.96
C ASP A 26 -25.81 -7.64 3.18
N LEU A 27 -25.59 -8.95 3.06
CA LEU A 27 -24.29 -9.59 3.26
C LEU A 27 -23.40 -9.51 2.00
N LEU A 28 -23.97 -9.23 0.83
CA LEU A 28 -23.23 -9.21 -0.45
C LEU A 28 -22.08 -8.19 -0.46
N PRO A 29 -22.24 -6.95 0.05
CA PRO A 29 -21.13 -6.00 0.12
C PRO A 29 -20.00 -6.46 1.05
N PHE A 30 -20.33 -7.12 2.16
CA PHE A 30 -19.33 -7.61 3.12
C PHE A 30 -18.52 -8.76 2.53
N ILE A 31 -19.21 -9.76 1.94
CA ILE A 31 -18.57 -10.89 1.28
C ILE A 31 -17.64 -10.40 0.16
N ASN A 32 -18.03 -9.37 -0.58
CA ASN A 32 -17.21 -8.79 -1.64
C ASN A 32 -15.88 -8.19 -1.11
N VAL A 33 -15.91 -7.47 0.03
CA VAL A 33 -14.70 -6.91 0.65
C VAL A 33 -13.76 -8.02 1.13
N PHE A 34 -14.28 -9.07 1.75
CA PHE A 34 -13.47 -10.21 2.20
C PHE A 34 -12.89 -11.02 1.04
N PHE A 35 -13.67 -11.22 -0.03
CA PHE A 35 -13.22 -11.92 -1.24
C PHE A 35 -12.07 -11.18 -1.92
N LEU A 36 -12.20 -9.85 -2.04
CA LEU A 36 -11.16 -9.00 -2.61
C LEU A 36 -9.87 -9.03 -1.76
N LEU A 37 -9.99 -9.03 -0.43
CA LEU A 37 -8.85 -9.16 0.47
C LEU A 37 -8.12 -10.50 0.31
N LEU A 38 -8.87 -11.60 0.19
CA LEU A 38 -8.30 -12.93 -0.02
C LEU A 38 -7.59 -13.04 -1.37
N LEU A 39 -8.17 -12.46 -2.42
CA LEU A 39 -7.56 -12.39 -3.76
C LEU A 39 -6.25 -11.59 -3.74
N PHE A 40 -6.24 -10.42 -3.10
CA PHE A 40 -5.02 -9.62 -2.95
C PHE A 40 -3.96 -10.33 -2.12
N PHE A 41 -4.34 -11.01 -1.05
CA PHE A 41 -3.42 -11.80 -0.24
C PHE A 41 -2.81 -12.96 -1.04
N MET A 42 -3.62 -13.67 -1.81
CA MET A 42 -3.17 -14.80 -2.63
C MET A 42 -2.20 -14.36 -3.75
N ILE A 43 -2.51 -13.27 -4.45
CA ILE A 43 -1.66 -12.75 -5.54
C ILE A 43 -0.41 -12.04 -4.99
N GLY A 44 -0.52 -11.39 -3.83
CA GLY A 44 0.53 -10.55 -3.24
C GLY A 44 1.74 -11.30 -2.71
N SER A 45 1.69 -12.64 -2.60
CA SER A 45 2.88 -13.45 -2.27
C SER A 45 3.74 -13.64 -3.52
N SER A 46 4.27 -12.54 -4.07
CA SER A 46 5.39 -12.63 -4.99
C SER A 46 6.63 -12.94 -4.16
N PHE A 47 6.97 -14.23 -4.02
CA PHE A 47 8.31 -14.63 -3.62
C PHE A 47 9.29 -14.04 -4.64
N VAL A 48 9.96 -12.94 -4.28
CA VAL A 48 11.15 -12.48 -5.01
C VAL A 48 12.30 -13.33 -4.47
N PRO A 49 12.77 -14.37 -5.20
CA PRO A 49 14.01 -15.01 -4.82
C PRO A 49 15.08 -13.93 -4.86
N VAL A 50 15.61 -13.56 -3.70
CA VAL A 50 16.75 -12.65 -3.62
C VAL A 50 17.93 -13.42 -4.20
N SER A 51 18.24 -13.22 -5.48
CA SER A 51 19.47 -13.73 -6.08
C SER A 51 20.63 -12.92 -5.50
N GLY A 52 21.02 -13.22 -4.27
CA GLY A 52 22.03 -12.51 -3.52
C GLY A 52 22.89 -13.48 -2.74
N ILE A 53 24.20 -13.21 -2.71
CA ILE A 53 25.13 -13.88 -1.80
C ILE A 53 24.89 -13.28 -0.41
N PRO A 54 24.62 -14.09 0.63
CA PRO A 54 24.51 -13.56 1.99
C PRO A 54 25.87 -12.96 2.39
N VAL A 55 25.91 -11.65 2.62
CA VAL A 55 27.10 -10.95 3.12
C VAL A 55 26.85 -10.45 4.53
N ASN A 56 27.79 -10.72 5.43
CA ASN A 56 27.78 -10.11 6.76
C ASN A 56 28.42 -8.73 6.63
N LEU A 57 27.63 -7.68 6.83
CA LEU A 57 28.17 -6.31 6.87
C LEU A 57 28.94 -6.15 8.18
N PRO A 58 30.22 -5.76 8.15
CA PRO A 58 30.96 -5.47 9.37
C PRO A 58 30.41 -4.20 10.03
N GLU A 59 30.34 -4.19 11.36
CA GLU A 59 30.08 -2.99 12.15
C GLU A 59 31.27 -2.03 11.98
N ALA A 60 30.99 -0.77 11.64
CA ALA A 60 32.03 0.19 11.31
C ALA A 60 32.85 0.59 12.55
N ALA A 61 33.93 -0.13 12.82
CA ALA A 61 34.98 0.32 13.72
C ALA A 61 35.72 1.49 13.04
N SER A 62 35.95 2.59 13.76
CA SER A 62 36.62 3.77 13.21
C SER A 62 37.98 3.39 12.60
N VAL A 63 38.21 3.86 11.38
CA VAL A 63 39.37 3.48 10.58
C VAL A 63 40.59 4.25 11.08
N SER A 64 41.51 3.58 11.79
CA SER A 64 42.90 4.00 11.78
C SER A 64 43.41 3.83 10.34
N THR A 65 44.11 4.83 9.81
CA THR A 65 44.58 4.88 8.41
C THR A 65 45.51 3.71 8.12
N TYR A 66 44.95 2.56 7.73
CA TYR A 66 45.69 1.48 7.11
C TYR A 66 45.94 1.87 5.66
N SER A 67 47.19 1.76 5.20
CA SER A 67 47.52 1.81 3.78
C SER A 67 46.85 0.61 3.11
N VAL A 68 45.64 0.82 2.59
CA VAL A 68 44.85 -0.23 1.96
C VAL A 68 45.54 -0.58 0.64
N LYS A 69 46.25 -1.72 0.61
CA LYS A 69 46.69 -2.32 -0.65
C LYS A 69 45.43 -2.63 -1.48
N LYS A 70 45.26 -1.89 -2.58
CA LYS A 70 44.13 -2.09 -3.50
C LYS A 70 44.38 -3.36 -4.30
N TYR A 71 43.50 -4.36 -4.14
CA TYR A 71 43.47 -5.55 -4.99
C TYR A 71 42.31 -5.41 -5.98
N ILE A 72 42.59 -5.63 -7.27
CA ILE A 72 41.58 -5.60 -8.33
C ILE A 72 41.45 -7.02 -8.89
N VAL A 73 40.24 -7.58 -8.83
CA VAL A 73 39.91 -8.88 -9.43
C VAL A 73 38.84 -8.64 -10.48
N THR A 74 39.13 -8.97 -11.73
CA THR A 74 38.21 -8.80 -12.87
C THR A 74 37.74 -10.17 -13.35
N LEU A 75 36.43 -10.31 -13.58
CA LEU A 75 35.81 -11.53 -14.12
C LEU A 75 35.18 -11.20 -15.47
N ASP A 76 35.56 -11.92 -16.53
CA ASP A 76 34.94 -11.76 -17.86
C ASP A 76 33.72 -12.69 -18.06
N ARG A 77 32.97 -12.44 -19.14
CA ARG A 77 31.77 -13.24 -19.50
C ARG A 77 32.10 -14.71 -19.81
N ASN A 78 33.36 -15.02 -20.14
CA ASN A 78 33.83 -16.37 -20.41
C ASN A 78 34.34 -17.06 -19.13
N GLY A 79 34.19 -16.41 -17.96
CA GLY A 79 34.62 -16.93 -16.67
C GLY A 79 36.12 -16.80 -16.40
N ARG A 80 36.86 -16.02 -17.20
CA ARG A 80 38.29 -15.80 -16.95
C ARG A 80 38.48 -14.75 -15.86
N ILE A 81 39.44 -15.02 -14.99
CA ILE A 81 39.77 -14.17 -13.85
C ILE A 81 41.10 -13.49 -14.12
N TYR A 82 41.13 -12.18 -13.95
CA TYR A 82 42.32 -11.34 -14.08
C TYR A 82 42.61 -10.68 -12.74
N PHE A 83 43.89 -10.54 -12.40
CA PHE A 83 44.33 -9.99 -11.13
C PHE A 83 45.26 -8.81 -11.35
N ASN A 84 44.83 -7.64 -10.88
CA ASN A 84 45.58 -6.38 -10.98
C ASN A 84 45.97 -5.98 -12.42
N ASP A 85 45.20 -6.44 -13.41
CA ASP A 85 45.32 -6.03 -14.80
C ASP A 85 44.46 -4.77 -15.01
N ALA A 86 45.09 -3.61 -14.81
CA ALA A 86 44.55 -2.30 -15.17
C ALA A 86 45.23 -1.78 -16.44
#